data_AF-A0A537IDA1-F1
#
_entry.id   AF-A0A537IDA1-F1
#
_cell.length_a   1.000
_cell.length_b   1.000
_cell.length_c   1.000
_cell.angle_alpha   90.00
_cell.angle_beta   90.00
_cell.angle_gamma   90.00
#
_symmetry.space_group_name_H-M   'P 1'
#
loop_
_entity.id
_entity.type
_entity.pdbx_description
1 polymer ?
#
loop_
_entity_poly.entity_id
_entity_poly.type
_entity_poly.pdbx_seq_one_letter_code
_entity_poly.pdbx_strand_id
1 'polypeptide(L)'
;MKKTALLHYLFAFTLLISFAACKKQADKKDNDEMSVHSDDQSQFSSEIDGIANDADLTIESSGSGVTGRFEGIQGTICDASVTLDLAANPRTITITYDGTVCPGAFHKRQGVVVISMAQGVLWKDAGAAVTVTFQNLKITRLRDNKSITINGAQTYTNVSGGLLVNLPNLNSITHAITSSGLSVTFDNNTQRTWQVAKQRVFTGNYLTNSAVVTTTGTHTDGNNTGIAEWGTNRFGGSFATAITEPLVIRQDCNFRLTSGRVKHTTSLVTATVTFGLNANGEPTTCPGLGTYYFKVIWTGPNGNSITVIRPY
;
A
#
# COMPACT_ATOMS: atom_id res chain seq x y z
N MET A 1 -13.18 -94.30 -20.85
CA MET A 1 -13.18 -93.64 -19.52
C MET A 1 -12.16 -92.52 -19.59
N LYS A 2 -12.56 -91.25 -19.76
CA LYS A 2 -13.13 -90.29 -18.78
C LYS A 2 -12.04 -89.27 -18.41
N LYS A 3 -12.25 -88.03 -18.91
CA LYS A 3 -12.00 -86.71 -18.26
C LYS A 3 -10.50 -86.38 -18.00
N THR A 4 -10.00 -85.18 -18.27
CA THR A 4 -10.58 -83.84 -18.07
C THR A 4 -9.82 -82.81 -18.92
N ALA A 5 -10.60 -81.91 -19.52
CA ALA A 5 -10.18 -80.60 -19.97
C ALA A 5 -10.00 -79.63 -18.78
N LEU A 6 -9.55 -78.41 -19.09
CA LEU A 6 -9.79 -77.15 -18.36
C LEU A 6 -8.76 -76.70 -17.31
N LEU A 7 -7.92 -75.72 -17.70
CA LEU A 7 -7.49 -74.60 -16.84
C LEU A 7 -7.01 -73.42 -17.72
N HIS A 8 -7.82 -72.94 -18.67
CA HIS A 8 -8.51 -71.63 -18.62
C HIS A 8 -8.14 -70.66 -17.48
N TYR A 9 -7.65 -69.48 -17.93
CA TYR A 9 -7.94 -68.13 -17.44
C TYR A 9 -7.73 -67.79 -15.97
N LEU A 10 -6.58 -67.15 -15.66
CA LEU A 10 -6.38 -66.03 -14.73
C LEU A 10 -4.87 -65.73 -14.80
N PHE A 11 -4.36 -64.69 -15.43
CA PHE A 11 -4.29 -63.36 -14.84
C PHE A 11 -3.97 -62.35 -15.95
N ALA A 12 -5.01 -61.89 -16.64
CA ALA A 12 -4.98 -60.57 -17.24
C ALA A 12 -5.08 -59.58 -16.08
N PHE A 13 -3.95 -59.09 -15.55
CA PHE A 13 -3.94 -57.91 -14.71
C PHE A 13 -2.55 -57.27 -14.73
N THR A 14 -2.47 -56.17 -15.49
CA THR A 14 -1.86 -54.91 -15.08
C THR A 14 -0.42 -54.91 -14.54
N LEU A 15 0.51 -54.44 -15.39
CA LEU A 15 1.36 -53.32 -14.98
C LEU A 15 1.80 -52.51 -16.20
N LEU A 16 0.81 -51.87 -16.83
CA LEU A 16 1.04 -50.60 -17.52
C LEU A 16 1.51 -49.63 -16.45
N ILE A 17 2.83 -49.48 -16.29
CA ILE A 17 3.41 -48.31 -15.63
C ILE A 17 3.21 -47.16 -16.60
N SER A 18 1.97 -46.65 -16.63
CA SER A 18 1.69 -45.32 -17.10
C SER A 18 2.47 -44.38 -16.21
N PHE A 19 3.48 -43.74 -16.79
CA PHE A 19 4.01 -42.50 -16.27
C PHE A 19 2.85 -41.50 -16.26
N ALA A 20 2.09 -41.50 -15.17
CA ALA A 20 1.28 -40.37 -14.76
C ALA A 20 2.25 -39.26 -14.36
N ALA A 21 2.82 -38.61 -15.39
CA ALA A 21 3.27 -37.24 -15.24
C ALA A 21 2.02 -36.47 -14.81
N CYS A 22 1.87 -36.26 -13.50
CA CYS A 22 1.07 -35.16 -12.99
C CYS A 22 1.67 -33.91 -13.61
N LYS A 23 1.16 -33.49 -14.77
CA LYS A 23 1.09 -32.09 -15.07
C LYS A 23 0.24 -31.53 -13.94
N LYS A 24 0.91 -30.94 -12.95
CA LYS A 24 0.26 -29.99 -12.04
C LYS A 24 -0.36 -28.96 -12.97
N GLN A 25 -1.67 -29.07 -13.20
CA GLN A 25 -2.43 -28.02 -13.82
C GLN A 25 -2.22 -26.83 -12.90
N ALA A 26 -1.53 -25.80 -13.39
CA ALA A 26 -1.66 -24.49 -12.78
C ALA A 26 -3.14 -24.13 -12.97
N ASP A 27 -3.94 -24.35 -11.92
CA ASP A 27 -5.35 -24.07 -11.96
C ASP A 27 -5.53 -22.58 -12.25
N LYS A 28 -6.44 -22.23 -13.17
CA LYS A 28 -6.81 -20.83 -13.48
C LYS A 28 -7.06 -20.00 -12.21
N LYS A 29 -7.52 -20.67 -11.15
CA LYS A 29 -7.83 -20.11 -9.83
C LYS A 29 -6.63 -19.39 -9.17
N ASP A 30 -5.41 -19.90 -9.33
CA ASP A 30 -4.22 -19.33 -8.68
C ASP A 30 -3.83 -17.98 -9.32
N ASN A 31 -3.95 -17.87 -10.64
CA ASN A 31 -3.68 -16.61 -11.35
C ASN A 31 -4.74 -15.54 -11.06
N ASP A 32 -6.01 -15.94 -10.93
CA ASP A 32 -7.09 -15.02 -10.60
C ASP A 32 -6.92 -14.47 -9.17
N GLU A 33 -6.55 -15.32 -8.20
CA GLU A 33 -6.23 -14.89 -6.84
C GLU A 33 -5.06 -13.91 -6.80
N MET A 34 -3.96 -14.22 -7.51
CA MET A 34 -2.80 -13.34 -7.58
C MET A 34 -3.15 -11.97 -8.17
N SER A 35 -3.91 -11.94 -9.27
CA SER A 35 -4.34 -10.68 -9.89
C SER A 35 -5.21 -9.86 -8.96
N VAL A 36 -6.17 -10.49 -8.28
CA VAL A 36 -7.07 -9.79 -7.36
C VAL A 36 -6.32 -9.28 -6.13
N HIS A 37 -5.42 -10.08 -5.56
CA HIS A 37 -4.61 -9.64 -4.42
C HIS A 37 -3.68 -8.48 -4.79
N SER A 38 -3.06 -8.52 -5.98
CA SER A 38 -2.23 -7.41 -6.45
C SER A 38 -3.03 -6.13 -6.61
N ASP A 39 -4.27 -6.22 -7.13
CA ASP A 39 -5.19 -5.09 -7.24
C ASP A 39 -5.55 -4.53 -5.86
N ASP A 40 -5.86 -5.40 -4.89
CA ASP A 40 -6.20 -5.00 -3.52
C ASP A 40 -5.04 -4.30 -2.82
N GLN A 41 -3.85 -4.86 -2.92
CA GLN A 41 -2.66 -4.31 -2.27
C GLN A 41 -2.30 -2.96 -2.88
N SER A 42 -2.35 -2.84 -4.20
CA SER A 42 -2.07 -1.59 -4.90
C SER A 42 -3.05 -0.49 -4.50
N GLN A 43 -4.35 -0.83 -4.42
CA GLN A 43 -5.36 0.09 -3.93
C GLN A 43 -5.08 0.48 -2.47
N PHE A 44 -4.97 -0.49 -1.55
CA PHE A 44 -4.73 -0.20 -0.14
C PHE A 44 -3.48 0.67 0.09
N SER A 45 -2.34 0.31 -0.51
CA SER A 45 -1.09 1.06 -0.31
C SER A 45 -1.22 2.50 -0.80
N SER A 46 -1.80 2.70 -1.99
CA SER A 46 -1.96 4.03 -2.57
C SER A 46 -2.88 4.90 -1.72
N GLU A 47 -3.96 4.33 -1.19
CA GLU A 47 -4.93 5.06 -0.37
C GLU A 47 -4.39 5.38 1.02
N ILE A 48 -3.73 4.43 1.69
CA ILE A 48 -3.05 4.71 2.96
C ILE A 48 -1.99 5.80 2.78
N ASP A 49 -1.27 5.77 1.66
CA ASP A 49 -0.28 6.80 1.38
C ASP A 49 -0.91 8.17 1.06
N GLY A 50 -2.04 8.20 0.37
CA GLY A 50 -2.82 9.41 0.12
C GLY A 50 -3.43 10.01 1.38
N ILE A 51 -3.99 9.19 2.27
CA ILE A 51 -4.54 9.63 3.55
C ILE A 51 -3.43 10.14 4.47
N ALA A 52 -2.25 9.52 4.42
CA ALA A 52 -1.10 10.05 5.15
C ALA A 52 -0.70 11.46 4.66
N ASN A 53 -0.82 11.74 3.36
CA ASN A 53 -0.62 13.10 2.84
C ASN A 53 -1.71 14.07 3.31
N ASP A 54 -2.97 13.64 3.31
CA ASP A 54 -4.10 14.45 3.83
C ASP A 54 -3.92 14.74 5.33
N ALA A 55 -3.46 13.75 6.09
CA ALA A 55 -3.15 13.90 7.50
C ALA A 55 -1.98 14.86 7.72
N ASP A 56 -0.87 14.70 7.00
CA ASP A 56 0.25 15.65 7.06
C ASP A 56 -0.24 17.06 6.74
N LEU A 57 -0.98 17.25 5.63
CA LEU A 57 -1.53 18.54 5.22
C LEU A 57 -2.41 19.18 6.29
N THR A 58 -3.33 18.41 6.88
CA THR A 58 -4.28 18.91 7.89
C THR A 58 -3.60 19.17 9.22
N ILE A 59 -2.72 18.29 9.68
CA ILE A 59 -1.91 18.50 10.89
C ILE A 59 -1.09 19.78 10.71
N GLU A 60 -0.32 19.91 9.63
CA GLU A 60 0.57 21.04 9.35
C GLU A 60 -0.18 22.40 9.27
N SER A 61 -1.45 22.39 8.88
CA SER A 61 -2.29 23.60 8.73
C SER A 61 -3.22 23.88 9.94
N SER A 62 -3.27 23.01 10.95
CA SER A 62 -4.34 22.98 11.96
C SER A 62 -4.31 23.98 13.12
N GLY A 63 -3.58 25.10 12.99
CA GLY A 63 -3.65 26.16 13.99
C GLY A 63 -2.60 26.06 15.09
N SER A 64 -2.59 27.06 15.97
CA SER A 64 -1.63 27.15 17.08
C SER A 64 -1.73 26.01 18.11
N GLY A 65 -2.90 25.37 18.20
CA GLY A 65 -3.15 24.24 19.09
C GLY A 65 -2.58 22.90 18.59
N VAL A 66 -2.10 22.81 17.35
CA VAL A 66 -1.47 21.58 16.83
C VAL A 66 -0.04 21.86 16.36
N THR A 67 0.16 22.95 15.62
CA THR A 67 1.46 23.30 15.02
C THR A 67 2.07 24.60 15.53
N GLY A 68 1.26 25.49 16.09
CA GLY A 68 1.71 26.86 16.41
C GLY A 68 1.36 27.92 15.36
N ARG A 69 0.76 27.53 14.21
CA ARG A 69 0.49 28.42 13.05
C ARG A 69 -0.96 28.32 12.58
N PHE A 70 -1.61 29.46 12.26
CA PHE A 70 -2.97 29.48 11.71
C PHE A 70 -2.98 29.59 10.18
N GLU A 71 -3.50 28.57 9.49
CA GLU A 71 -3.88 28.64 8.08
C GLU A 71 -5.28 28.06 7.88
N GLY A 72 -6.00 28.52 6.86
CA GLY A 72 -7.31 27.98 6.53
C GLY A 72 -7.19 26.57 5.94
N ILE A 73 -7.78 25.58 6.61
CA ILE A 73 -7.75 24.16 6.19
C ILE A 73 -8.92 23.80 5.28
N GLN A 74 -9.96 24.63 5.24
CA GLN A 74 -11.15 24.32 4.44
C GLN A 74 -10.84 24.35 2.95
N GLY A 75 -11.28 23.31 2.23
CA GLY A 75 -11.09 23.17 0.79
C GLY A 75 -9.69 22.73 0.35
N THR A 76 -8.81 22.33 1.27
CA THR A 76 -7.48 21.79 0.92
C THR A 76 -7.55 20.36 0.39
N ILE A 77 -8.51 19.57 0.87
CA ILE A 77 -8.83 18.23 0.38
C ILE A 77 -10.09 18.34 -0.50
N CYS A 78 -9.99 17.88 -1.75
CA CYS A 78 -11.00 18.12 -2.78
C CYS A 78 -12.33 17.33 -2.62
N ASP A 79 -12.32 16.22 -1.88
CA ASP A 79 -13.47 15.34 -1.63
C ASP A 79 -13.79 15.20 -0.13
N ALA A 80 -13.36 16.18 0.68
CA ALA A 80 -13.57 16.14 2.12
C ALA A 80 -13.81 17.51 2.75
N SER A 81 -14.46 17.48 3.91
CA SER A 81 -14.52 18.60 4.85
C SER A 81 -13.67 18.30 6.08
N VAL A 82 -13.09 19.34 6.68
CA VAL A 82 -12.23 19.22 7.87
C VAL A 82 -12.82 20.00 9.04
N THR A 83 -12.97 19.37 10.20
CA THR A 83 -13.38 20.05 11.44
C THR A 83 -12.31 19.88 12.52
N LEU A 84 -12.20 20.87 13.41
CA LEU A 84 -11.21 20.93 14.48
C LEU A 84 -11.91 21.01 15.82
N ASP A 85 -11.47 20.19 16.77
CA ASP A 85 -11.76 20.36 18.19
C ASP A 85 -10.42 20.47 18.94
N LEU A 86 -9.96 21.71 19.11
CA LEU A 86 -8.68 22.04 19.76
C LEU A 86 -8.83 22.28 21.28
N ALA A 87 -10.07 22.33 21.77
CA ALA A 87 -10.40 22.56 23.17
C ALA A 87 -10.54 21.24 23.95
N ALA A 88 -10.90 20.15 23.28
CA ALA A 88 -10.95 18.81 23.86
C ALA A 88 -9.56 18.25 24.23
N ASN A 89 -9.58 17.19 25.05
CA ASN A 89 -8.43 16.34 25.34
C ASN A 89 -8.82 14.86 25.16
N PRO A 90 -8.33 14.17 24.11
CA PRO A 90 -7.36 14.65 23.12
C PRO A 90 -7.95 15.73 22.18
N ARG A 91 -7.07 16.57 21.62
CA ARG A 91 -7.41 17.47 20.51
C ARG A 91 -7.67 16.62 19.27
N THR A 92 -8.63 17.01 18.44
CA THR A 92 -8.97 16.24 17.25
C THR A 92 -9.06 17.08 15.98
N ILE A 93 -8.67 16.47 14.87
CA ILE A 93 -8.91 16.91 13.51
C ILE A 93 -9.75 15.81 12.85
N THR A 94 -10.94 16.14 12.38
CA THR A 94 -11.84 15.17 11.73
C THR A 94 -11.94 15.50 10.25
N ILE A 95 -11.49 14.57 9.41
CA ILE A 95 -11.62 14.62 7.96
C ILE A 95 -12.84 13.76 7.59
N THR A 96 -13.86 14.36 6.99
CA THR A 96 -15.06 13.66 6.52
C THR A 96 -15.08 13.65 5.01
N TYR A 97 -14.84 12.47 4.43
CA TYR A 97 -14.91 12.24 2.99
C TYR A 97 -16.36 12.01 2.56
N ASP A 98 -16.82 12.75 1.56
CA ASP A 98 -18.25 12.85 1.21
C ASP A 98 -18.69 11.94 0.04
N GLY A 99 -17.74 11.27 -0.62
CA GLY A 99 -18.00 10.43 -1.79
C GLY A 99 -17.90 11.16 -3.13
N THR A 100 -17.53 12.44 -3.15
CA THR A 100 -17.23 13.21 -4.35
C THR A 100 -15.96 12.69 -5.03
N VAL A 101 -15.85 12.93 -6.34
CA VAL A 101 -14.67 12.56 -7.14
C VAL A 101 -13.84 13.82 -7.39
N CYS A 102 -12.61 13.82 -6.91
CA CYS A 102 -11.66 14.88 -7.24
C CYS A 102 -11.32 14.88 -8.74
N PRO A 103 -11.02 16.05 -9.34
CA PRO A 103 -10.57 16.11 -10.74
C PRO A 103 -9.36 15.20 -10.99
N GLY A 104 -9.47 14.31 -11.99
CA GLY A 104 -8.39 13.37 -12.33
C GLY A 104 -8.25 12.17 -11.41
N ALA A 105 -9.11 12.00 -10.39
CA ALA A 105 -9.09 10.83 -9.53
C ALA A 105 -9.65 9.58 -10.22
N PHE A 106 -9.16 8.40 -9.79
CA PHE A 106 -9.61 7.08 -10.27
C PHE A 106 -10.46 6.33 -9.23
N HIS A 107 -10.75 6.99 -8.11
CA HIS A 107 -11.55 6.49 -7.00
C HIS A 107 -12.40 7.62 -6.41
N LYS A 108 -13.32 7.25 -5.51
CA LYS A 108 -13.98 8.15 -4.56
C LYS A 108 -13.83 7.60 -3.15
N ARG A 109 -13.76 8.50 -2.17
CA ARG A 109 -13.57 8.18 -0.75
C ARG A 109 -14.81 8.60 0.02
N GLN A 110 -15.28 7.76 0.93
CA GLN A 110 -16.42 8.06 1.79
C GLN A 110 -16.18 7.51 3.19
N GLY A 111 -16.48 8.29 4.22
CA GLY A 111 -16.27 7.89 5.62
C GLY A 111 -15.46 8.94 6.38
N VAL A 112 -14.97 8.57 7.55
CA VAL A 112 -14.35 9.52 8.47
C VAL A 112 -12.95 9.07 8.87
N VAL A 113 -12.02 10.02 8.89
CA VAL A 113 -10.70 9.86 9.49
C VAL A 113 -10.57 10.86 10.64
N VAL A 114 -10.31 10.36 11.85
CA VAL A 114 -10.10 11.20 13.04
C VAL A 114 -8.65 11.13 13.45
N ILE A 115 -7.98 12.27 13.43
CA ILE A 115 -6.61 12.44 13.94
C ILE A 115 -6.72 12.96 15.36
N SER A 116 -6.14 12.28 16.33
CA SER A 116 -6.14 12.69 17.73
C SER A 116 -4.72 12.90 18.26
N MET A 117 -4.55 13.96 19.04
CA MET A 117 -3.28 14.33 19.67
C MET A 117 -3.50 14.71 21.12
N ALA A 118 -2.61 14.26 22.01
CA ALA A 118 -2.67 14.62 23.42
C ALA A 118 -2.50 16.14 23.61
N GLN A 119 -3.22 16.71 24.58
CA GLN A 119 -3.07 18.12 24.91
C GLN A 119 -1.64 18.42 25.42
N GLY A 120 -1.08 19.55 25.00
CA GLY A 120 0.27 19.98 25.40
C GLY A 120 1.40 19.38 24.55
N VAL A 121 1.12 18.40 23.71
CA VAL A 121 2.04 17.93 22.67
C VAL A 121 1.87 18.83 21.43
N LEU A 122 2.97 19.20 20.80
CA LEU A 122 2.97 19.92 19.53
C LEU A 122 3.58 19.02 18.45
N TRP A 123 2.97 19.00 17.27
CA TRP A 123 3.41 18.11 16.19
C TRP A 123 4.86 18.35 15.77
N LYS A 124 5.34 19.58 15.90
CA LYS A 124 6.72 19.97 15.60
C LYS A 124 7.78 19.33 16.52
N ASP A 125 7.39 18.77 17.66
CA ASP A 125 8.33 18.25 18.64
C ASP A 125 8.79 16.85 18.21
N ALA A 126 10.08 16.55 18.39
CA ALA A 126 10.61 15.23 18.08
C ALA A 126 9.97 14.17 18.99
N GLY A 127 9.50 13.08 18.39
CA GLY A 127 8.75 12.02 19.05
C GLY A 127 7.26 12.33 19.26
N ALA A 128 6.75 13.49 18.83
CA ALA A 128 5.32 13.77 18.87
C ALA A 128 4.57 12.73 18.04
N ALA A 129 3.47 12.21 18.59
CA ALA A 129 2.68 11.17 17.95
C ALA A 129 1.19 11.51 17.94
N VAL A 130 0.53 11.16 16.84
CA VAL A 130 -0.92 11.26 16.66
C VAL A 130 -1.51 9.91 16.34
N THR A 131 -2.74 9.68 16.77
CA THR A 131 -3.52 8.50 16.37
C THR A 131 -4.45 8.86 15.23
N VAL A 132 -4.32 8.18 14.09
CA VAL A 132 -5.17 8.35 12.91
C VAL A 132 -6.15 7.19 12.86
N THR A 133 -7.43 7.46 13.16
CA THR A 133 -8.48 6.45 13.26
C THR A 133 -9.37 6.49 12.02
N PHE A 134 -9.47 5.36 11.33
CA PHE A 134 -10.35 5.13 10.19
C PHE A 134 -11.70 4.61 10.67
N GLN A 135 -12.78 5.30 10.28
CA GLN A 135 -14.16 4.94 10.62
C GLN A 135 -14.97 4.78 9.34
N ASN A 136 -15.22 3.53 8.96
CA ASN A 136 -15.93 3.14 7.76
C ASN A 136 -15.39 3.84 6.50
N LEU A 137 -14.06 3.99 6.40
CA LEU A 137 -13.45 4.64 5.24
C LEU A 137 -13.53 3.71 4.04
N LYS A 138 -14.51 3.94 3.19
CA LYS A 138 -14.77 3.20 1.97
C LYS A 138 -14.11 3.89 0.79
N ILE A 139 -13.25 3.16 0.11
CA ILE A 139 -12.63 3.59 -1.15
C ILE A 139 -13.28 2.80 -2.28
N THR A 140 -13.93 3.49 -3.21
CA THR A 140 -14.58 2.88 -4.36
C THR A 140 -13.86 3.27 -5.64
N ARG A 141 -13.41 2.28 -6.39
CA ARG A 141 -12.73 2.46 -7.67
C ARG A 141 -13.73 2.78 -8.77
N LEU A 142 -13.46 3.79 -9.58
CA LEU A 142 -14.42 4.24 -10.61
C LEU A 142 -14.52 3.30 -11.80
N ARG A 143 -13.43 2.58 -12.12
CA ARG A 143 -13.36 1.73 -13.32
C ARG A 143 -14.31 0.53 -13.29
N ASP A 144 -14.61 0.01 -12.10
CA ASP A 144 -15.37 -1.23 -11.93
C ASP A 144 -16.21 -1.30 -10.65
N ASN A 145 -16.34 -0.19 -9.91
CA ASN A 145 -17.12 -0.07 -8.68
C ASN A 145 -16.72 -1.03 -7.54
N LYS A 146 -15.55 -1.66 -7.61
CA LYS A 146 -15.02 -2.45 -6.50
C LYS A 146 -14.57 -1.53 -5.37
N SER A 147 -14.67 -2.01 -4.14
CA SER A 147 -14.31 -1.22 -2.98
C SER A 147 -13.59 -2.02 -1.91
N ILE A 148 -12.79 -1.29 -1.13
CA ILE A 148 -12.32 -1.71 0.19
C ILE A 148 -12.89 -0.74 1.23
N THR A 149 -13.21 -1.25 2.41
CA THR A 149 -13.56 -0.43 3.58
C THR A 149 -12.54 -0.66 4.68
N ILE A 150 -11.94 0.41 5.16
CA ILE A 150 -10.87 0.40 6.16
C ILE A 150 -11.42 0.89 7.50
N ASN A 151 -11.12 0.14 8.55
CA ASN A 151 -11.40 0.48 9.94
C ASN A 151 -10.16 0.21 10.80
N GLY A 152 -10.05 0.90 11.94
CA GLY A 152 -8.95 0.72 12.89
C GLY A 152 -8.11 1.98 13.00
N ALA A 153 -6.89 1.86 13.52
CA ALA A 153 -6.03 3.01 13.76
C ALA A 153 -4.59 2.80 13.29
N GLN A 154 -3.97 3.90 12.89
CA GLN A 154 -2.53 4.06 12.70
C GLN A 154 -1.98 5.04 13.74
N THR A 155 -0.70 4.92 14.05
CA THR A 155 0.06 5.91 14.80
C THR A 155 1.04 6.57 13.86
N TYR A 156 0.97 7.89 13.74
CA TYR A 156 1.94 8.69 13.00
C TYR A 156 2.84 9.39 14.01
N THR A 157 4.16 9.27 13.85
CA THR A 157 5.15 9.87 14.74
C THR A 157 6.04 10.81 13.96
N ASN A 158 6.19 12.05 14.41
CA ASN A 158 7.23 12.95 13.93
C ASN A 158 8.56 12.59 14.60
N VAL A 159 9.34 11.72 13.97
CA VAL A 159 10.54 11.11 14.56
C VAL A 159 11.64 12.15 14.77
N SER A 160 11.90 13.00 13.78
CA SER A 160 12.95 14.01 13.85
C SER A 160 12.51 15.32 14.50
N GLY A 161 11.19 15.56 14.60
CA GLY A 161 10.64 16.88 14.86
C GLY A 161 10.69 17.78 13.61
N GLY A 162 10.27 19.03 13.79
CA GLY A 162 10.10 20.02 12.73
C GLY A 162 8.70 20.00 12.12
N LEU A 163 8.40 21.02 11.32
CA LEU A 163 7.18 21.12 10.50
C LEU A 163 7.60 21.08 9.05
N LEU A 164 6.79 20.51 8.15
CA LEU A 164 7.14 20.41 6.72
C LEU A 164 7.42 21.78 6.08
N VAL A 165 6.77 22.85 6.55
CA VAL A 165 7.06 24.24 6.13
C VAL A 165 8.49 24.68 6.47
N ASN A 166 9.11 24.07 7.48
CA ASN A 166 10.49 24.36 7.88
C ASN A 166 11.52 23.52 7.13
N LEU A 167 11.10 22.59 6.27
CA LEU A 167 11.99 21.73 5.50
C LEU A 167 13.10 22.50 4.76
N PRO A 168 12.88 23.69 4.15
CA PRO A 168 13.95 24.46 3.51
C PRO A 168 15.11 24.87 4.44
N ASN A 169 14.87 24.90 5.75
CA ASN A 169 15.85 25.26 6.77
C ASN A 169 16.34 24.04 7.58
N LEU A 170 15.87 22.84 7.24
CA LEU A 170 16.20 21.59 7.90
C LEU A 170 16.82 20.62 6.89
N ASN A 171 17.71 19.73 7.34
CA ASN A 171 18.30 18.73 6.44
C ASN A 171 17.25 17.69 6.01
N SER A 172 16.42 17.25 6.95
CA SER A 172 15.36 16.28 6.72
C SER A 172 14.30 16.36 7.81
N ILE A 173 13.09 15.92 7.49
CA ILE A 173 12.04 15.61 8.46
C ILE A 173 11.63 14.15 8.25
N THR A 174 11.50 13.38 9.33
CA THR A 174 11.20 11.95 9.28
C THR A 174 9.91 11.66 10.02
N HIS A 175 8.92 11.08 9.33
CA HIS A 175 7.69 10.57 9.92
C HIS A 175 7.69 9.04 9.91
N ALA A 176 7.21 8.41 10.99
CA ALA A 176 6.94 6.97 11.03
C ALA A 176 5.43 6.72 11.04
N ILE A 177 4.99 5.71 10.30
CA ILE A 177 3.58 5.29 10.20
C ILE A 177 3.50 3.83 10.58
N THR A 178 2.81 3.53 11.69
CA THR A 178 2.64 2.15 12.17
C THR A 178 1.18 1.83 12.42
N SER A 179 0.81 0.56 12.25
CA SER A 179 -0.47 0.02 12.71
C SER A 179 -0.30 -1.44 13.12
N SER A 180 -0.89 -1.79 14.25
CA SER A 180 -0.93 -3.16 14.79
C SER A 180 -2.12 -3.98 14.27
N GLY A 181 -2.88 -3.47 13.30
CA GLY A 181 -3.98 -4.21 12.66
C GLY A 181 -5.15 -3.33 12.23
N LEU A 182 -5.14 -2.92 10.97
CA LEU A 182 -6.29 -2.35 10.28
C LEU A 182 -7.23 -3.47 9.80
N SER A 183 -8.52 -3.27 10.00
CA SER A 183 -9.57 -4.13 9.45
C SER A 183 -9.93 -3.67 8.05
N VAL A 184 -9.74 -4.55 7.07
CA VAL A 184 -10.03 -4.31 5.65
C VAL A 184 -11.15 -5.23 5.21
N THR A 185 -12.30 -4.65 4.89
CA THR A 185 -13.43 -5.35 4.29
C THR A 185 -13.38 -5.20 2.77
N PHE A 186 -13.43 -6.31 2.05
CA PHE A 186 -13.41 -6.36 0.58
C PHE A 186 -14.83 -6.40 -0.01
N ASP A 187 -14.94 -6.21 -1.33
CA ASP A 187 -16.19 -6.29 -2.10
C ASP A 187 -16.92 -7.64 -1.99
N ASN A 188 -16.22 -8.72 -1.70
CA ASN A 188 -16.80 -10.04 -1.42
C ASN A 188 -17.30 -10.20 0.04
N ASN A 189 -17.35 -9.10 0.81
CA ASN A 189 -17.71 -9.04 2.23
C ASN A 189 -16.77 -9.79 3.18
N THR A 190 -15.66 -10.35 2.69
CA THR A 190 -14.63 -10.88 3.59
C THR A 190 -13.92 -9.73 4.29
N GLN A 191 -13.56 -9.95 5.54
CA GLN A 191 -12.79 -9.00 6.35
C GLN A 191 -11.47 -9.64 6.74
N ARG A 192 -10.38 -8.86 6.66
CA ARG A 192 -9.03 -9.31 7.02
C ARG A 192 -8.30 -8.23 7.79
N THR A 193 -7.24 -8.63 8.49
CA THR A 193 -6.37 -7.73 9.25
C THR A 193 -5.09 -7.47 8.50
N TRP A 194 -4.79 -6.20 8.27
CA TRP A 194 -3.61 -5.73 7.56
C TRP A 194 -2.80 -4.82 8.48
N GLN A 195 -1.49 -4.96 8.43
CA GLN A 195 -0.54 -4.27 9.29
C GLN A 195 0.27 -3.28 8.44
N VAL A 196 0.75 -2.20 9.03
CA VAL A 196 1.55 -1.19 8.34
C VAL A 196 2.75 -0.81 9.19
N ALA A 197 3.92 -0.70 8.58
CA ALA A 197 5.14 -0.21 9.22
C ALA A 197 6.03 0.51 8.20
N LYS A 198 5.79 1.80 8.01
CA LYS A 198 6.49 2.64 7.03
C LYS A 198 7.25 3.77 7.73
N GLN A 199 8.30 4.25 7.08
CA GLN A 199 8.97 5.51 7.39
C GLN A 199 8.98 6.38 6.14
N ARG A 200 8.66 7.66 6.30
CA ARG A 200 8.76 8.70 5.27
C ARG A 200 9.82 9.69 5.69
N VAL A 201 10.73 9.99 4.77
CA VAL A 201 11.76 11.02 4.97
C VAL A 201 11.56 12.09 3.91
N PHE A 202 11.33 13.31 4.37
CA PHE A 202 11.21 14.52 3.58
C PHE A 202 12.57 15.21 3.55
N THR A 203 13.06 15.56 2.37
CA THR A 203 14.35 16.23 2.16
C THR A 203 14.24 17.29 1.08
N GLY A 204 15.28 18.12 0.93
CA GLY A 204 15.37 19.13 -0.10
C GLY A 204 14.65 20.42 0.26
N ASN A 205 14.39 21.26 -0.73
CA ASN A 205 13.79 22.58 -0.53
C ASN A 205 12.60 22.76 -1.46
N TYR A 206 11.40 22.88 -0.89
CA TYR A 206 10.17 23.01 -1.66
C TYR A 206 10.04 24.36 -2.38
N LEU A 207 10.72 25.40 -1.88
CA LEU A 207 10.75 26.74 -2.48
C LEU A 207 11.57 26.76 -3.78
N THR A 208 12.53 25.85 -3.92
CA THR A 208 13.37 25.70 -5.12
C THR A 208 12.97 24.49 -5.97
N ASN A 209 11.74 24.00 -5.80
CA ASN A 209 11.20 22.86 -6.54
C ASN A 209 12.03 21.57 -6.39
N SER A 210 12.66 21.34 -5.23
CA SER A 210 13.61 20.24 -5.02
C SER A 210 13.22 19.29 -3.89
N ALA A 211 11.98 19.39 -3.38
CA ALA A 211 11.53 18.51 -2.31
C ALA A 211 11.43 17.04 -2.78
N VAL A 212 11.89 16.12 -1.93
CA VAL A 212 11.88 14.69 -2.16
C VAL A 212 11.28 13.99 -0.94
N VAL A 213 10.37 13.05 -1.20
CA VAL A 213 9.81 12.15 -0.18
C VAL A 213 10.29 10.73 -0.49
N THR A 214 10.97 10.11 0.47
CA THR A 214 11.36 8.69 0.36
C THR A 214 10.60 7.86 1.37
N THR A 215 9.97 6.77 0.92
CA THR A 215 9.25 5.82 1.78
C THR A 215 10.00 4.49 1.86
N THR A 216 10.18 3.96 3.06
CA THR A 216 10.78 2.65 3.34
C THR A 216 9.89 1.83 4.29
N GLY A 217 9.95 0.51 4.20
CA GLY A 217 9.37 -0.36 5.22
C GLY A 217 10.30 -0.48 6.42
N THR A 218 9.75 -0.67 7.61
CA THR A 218 10.51 -0.71 8.87
C THR A 218 10.35 -2.02 9.63
N HIS A 219 9.38 -2.86 9.26
CA HIS A 219 9.19 -4.15 9.90
C HIS A 219 10.16 -5.20 9.36
N THR A 220 10.50 -6.16 10.21
CA THR A 220 11.34 -7.32 9.89
C THR A 220 10.69 -8.57 10.45
N ASP A 221 10.57 -9.60 9.63
CA ASP A 221 10.11 -10.93 10.02
C ASP A 221 11.13 -11.98 9.55
N GLY A 222 11.86 -12.56 10.51
CA GLY A 222 13.01 -13.42 10.24
C GLY A 222 14.06 -12.72 9.38
N ASN A 223 14.32 -13.26 8.19
CA ASN A 223 15.29 -12.70 7.23
C ASN A 223 14.67 -11.68 6.26
N ASN A 224 13.36 -11.46 6.31
CA ASN A 224 12.67 -10.50 5.43
C ASN A 224 12.64 -9.13 6.12
N THR A 225 13.50 -8.22 5.66
CA THR A 225 13.58 -6.84 6.14
C THR A 225 12.82 -5.87 5.24
N GLY A 226 12.50 -4.68 5.76
CA GLY A 226 11.88 -3.63 4.97
C GLY A 226 10.41 -3.90 4.64
N ILE A 227 9.74 -4.73 5.44
CA ILE A 227 8.31 -5.01 5.29
C ILE A 227 7.55 -3.71 5.62
N ALA A 228 6.74 -3.25 4.67
CA ALA A 228 5.92 -2.07 4.81
C ALA A 228 4.47 -2.43 5.16
N GLU A 229 3.98 -3.56 4.63
CA GLU A 229 2.59 -4.01 4.77
C GLU A 229 2.54 -5.53 4.79
N TRP A 230 1.72 -6.12 5.65
CA TRP A 230 1.53 -7.57 5.73
C TRP A 230 0.19 -7.93 6.35
N GLY A 231 -0.24 -9.17 6.17
CA GLY A 231 -1.50 -9.65 6.75
C GLY A 231 -2.06 -10.83 5.98
N THR A 232 -3.39 -10.89 5.91
CA THR A 232 -4.11 -11.95 5.19
C THR A 232 -4.90 -11.35 4.02
N ASN A 233 -4.78 -11.96 2.84
CA ASN A 233 -5.54 -11.57 1.65
C ASN A 233 -7.03 -11.98 1.77
N ARG A 234 -7.87 -11.49 0.88
CA ARG A 234 -9.31 -11.82 0.87
C ARG A 234 -9.61 -13.32 0.73
N PHE A 235 -8.69 -14.10 0.19
CA PHE A 235 -8.81 -15.55 0.00
C PHE A 235 -8.31 -16.37 1.21
N GLY A 236 -7.73 -15.72 2.22
CA GLY A 236 -7.23 -16.37 3.44
C GLY A 236 -5.73 -16.69 3.42
N GLY A 237 -5.01 -16.40 2.33
CA GLY A 237 -3.56 -16.56 2.24
C GLY A 237 -2.81 -15.43 2.94
N SER A 238 -1.67 -15.75 3.56
CA SER A 238 -0.77 -14.71 4.10
C SER A 238 -0.05 -13.98 2.96
N PHE A 239 0.24 -12.70 3.19
CA PHE A 239 1.08 -11.91 2.30
C PHE A 239 1.97 -10.93 3.08
N ALA A 240 3.05 -10.53 2.42
CA ALA A 240 3.92 -9.43 2.86
C ALA A 240 4.42 -8.64 1.65
N THR A 241 4.44 -7.32 1.78
CA THR A 241 5.04 -6.39 0.83
C THR A 241 6.23 -5.70 1.49
N ALA A 242 7.42 -5.92 0.94
CA ALA A 242 8.65 -5.28 1.38
C ALA A 242 9.09 -4.19 0.39
N ILE A 243 9.49 -3.04 0.89
CA ILE A 243 10.17 -1.99 0.11
C ILE A 243 11.66 -2.32 0.14
N THR A 244 12.17 -2.88 -0.96
CA THR A 244 13.56 -3.34 -1.11
C THR A 244 14.51 -2.24 -1.61
N GLU A 245 13.96 -1.23 -2.28
CA GLU A 245 14.63 0.05 -2.57
C GLU A 245 13.61 1.16 -2.28
N PRO A 246 14.00 2.26 -1.61
CA PRO A 246 13.07 3.31 -1.21
C PRO A 246 12.18 3.78 -2.36
N LEU A 247 10.89 3.96 -2.09
CA LEU A 247 9.97 4.59 -3.04
C LEU A 247 10.22 6.10 -3.01
N VAL A 248 10.62 6.69 -4.13
CA VAL A 248 11.04 8.09 -4.21
C VAL A 248 10.05 8.93 -5.00
N ILE A 249 9.41 9.88 -4.31
CA ILE A 249 8.54 10.89 -4.90
C ILE A 249 9.28 12.23 -4.96
N ARG A 250 9.19 12.93 -6.09
CA ARG A 250 9.93 14.19 -6.30
C ARG A 250 9.05 15.34 -6.77
N GLN A 251 9.24 16.51 -6.17
CA GLN A 251 8.51 17.73 -6.52
C GLN A 251 8.83 18.22 -7.94
N ASP A 252 10.11 18.18 -8.35
CA ASP A 252 10.52 18.54 -9.72
C ASP A 252 9.94 17.61 -10.80
N CYS A 253 9.26 16.53 -10.38
CA CYS A 253 8.50 15.64 -11.24
C CYS A 253 7.03 15.57 -10.85
N ASN A 254 6.42 16.70 -10.48
CA ASN A 254 5.01 16.82 -10.12
C ASN A 254 4.56 15.83 -9.02
N PHE A 255 5.44 15.58 -8.05
CA PHE A 255 5.21 14.62 -6.96
C PHE A 255 4.83 13.21 -7.46
N ARG A 256 5.38 12.78 -8.59
CA ARG A 256 5.22 11.40 -9.09
C ARG A 256 6.23 10.45 -8.43
N LEU A 257 5.87 9.17 -8.34
CA LEU A 257 6.80 8.10 -7.96
C LEU A 257 7.85 7.90 -9.07
N THR A 258 9.07 8.37 -8.81
CA THR A 258 10.17 8.45 -9.78
C THR A 258 11.11 7.25 -9.76
N SER A 259 11.16 6.49 -8.65
CA SER A 259 11.96 5.27 -8.55
C SER A 259 11.57 4.47 -7.30
N GLY A 260 12.07 3.24 -7.22
CA GLY A 260 11.95 2.36 -6.06
C GLY A 260 11.61 0.93 -6.45
N ARG A 261 11.68 0.02 -5.48
CA ARG A 261 11.44 -1.40 -5.73
C ARG A 261 10.74 -2.07 -4.57
N VAL A 262 9.64 -2.74 -4.85
CA VAL A 262 8.89 -3.55 -3.88
C VAL A 262 8.92 -5.03 -4.22
N LYS A 263 8.85 -5.86 -3.20
CA LYS A 263 8.74 -7.32 -3.29
C LYS A 263 7.47 -7.75 -2.60
N HIS A 264 6.52 -8.27 -3.36
CA HIS A 264 5.31 -8.91 -2.86
C HIS A 264 5.55 -10.41 -2.71
N THR A 265 5.22 -10.94 -1.54
CA THR A 265 5.33 -12.36 -1.22
C THR A 265 3.98 -12.86 -0.74
N THR A 266 3.46 -13.90 -1.39
CA THR A 266 2.29 -14.67 -0.95
C THR A 266 2.65 -16.15 -0.88
N SER A 267 1.71 -16.99 -0.44
CA SER A 267 1.84 -18.45 -0.53
C SER A 267 1.93 -18.97 -1.98
N LEU A 268 1.44 -18.20 -2.95
CA LEU A 268 1.37 -18.59 -4.37
C LEU A 268 2.54 -18.06 -5.19
N VAL A 269 3.02 -16.85 -4.89
CA VAL A 269 4.01 -16.17 -5.73
C VAL A 269 4.90 -15.22 -4.94
N THR A 270 6.12 -15.07 -5.41
CA THR A 270 6.97 -13.92 -5.10
C THR A 270 7.16 -13.09 -6.35
N ALA A 271 6.76 -11.82 -6.31
CA ALA A 271 6.87 -10.88 -7.41
C ALA A 271 7.65 -9.63 -6.96
N THR A 272 8.53 -9.13 -7.82
CA THR A 272 9.27 -7.89 -7.60
C THR A 272 8.83 -6.85 -8.62
N VAL A 273 8.48 -5.65 -8.14
CA VAL A 273 8.07 -4.52 -8.98
C VAL A 273 9.11 -3.41 -8.85
N THR A 274 9.67 -2.97 -9.97
CA THR A 274 10.62 -1.84 -10.04
C THR A 274 9.95 -0.67 -10.76
N PHE A 275 10.00 0.53 -10.16
CA PHE A 275 9.38 1.76 -10.68
C PHE A 275 10.42 2.70 -11.30
N GLY A 276 9.96 3.73 -12.00
CA GLY A 276 10.84 4.77 -12.55
C GLY A 276 11.52 4.41 -13.87
N LEU A 277 10.87 3.58 -14.69
CA LEU A 277 11.46 3.06 -15.92
C LEU A 277 10.88 3.72 -17.18
N ASN A 278 11.61 3.63 -18.28
CA ASN A 278 11.11 3.91 -19.63
C ASN A 278 10.37 2.67 -20.21
N ALA A 279 9.84 2.79 -21.43
CA ALA A 279 9.12 1.71 -22.11
C ALA A 279 9.98 0.45 -22.37
N ASN A 280 11.31 0.58 -22.36
CA ASN A 280 12.27 -0.53 -22.51
C ASN A 280 12.60 -1.21 -21.17
N GLY A 281 12.10 -0.71 -20.04
CA GLY A 281 12.35 -1.26 -18.70
C GLY A 281 13.69 -0.84 -18.10
N GLU A 282 14.26 0.26 -18.59
CA GLU A 282 15.49 0.89 -18.10
C GLU A 282 15.16 2.12 -17.25
N PRO A 283 15.97 2.46 -16.22
CA PRO A 283 15.76 3.67 -15.43
C PRO A 283 15.70 4.94 -16.29
N THR A 284 14.80 5.86 -15.95
CA THR A 284 14.64 7.13 -16.69
C THR A 284 14.49 8.32 -15.76
N THR A 285 14.74 9.52 -16.28
CA THR A 285 14.42 10.79 -15.62
C THR A 285 12.94 11.13 -15.79
N CYS A 286 12.51 12.22 -15.14
CA CYS A 286 11.14 12.71 -15.25
C CYS A 286 10.69 12.87 -16.71
N PRO A 287 9.64 12.15 -17.16
CA PRO A 287 9.19 12.20 -18.55
C PRO A 287 8.33 13.43 -18.86
N GLY A 288 8.26 14.42 -17.95
CA GLY A 288 7.35 15.56 -18.06
C GLY A 288 5.89 15.10 -18.09
N LEU A 289 5.18 15.41 -19.19
CA LEU A 289 3.81 14.96 -19.43
C LEU A 289 3.71 13.48 -19.87
N GLY A 290 4.83 12.82 -20.15
CA GLY A 290 4.86 11.41 -20.51
C GLY A 290 4.62 10.46 -19.34
N THR A 291 4.68 9.16 -19.61
CA THR A 291 4.34 8.11 -18.65
C THR A 291 5.59 7.40 -18.13
N TYR A 292 5.61 7.08 -16.84
CA TYR A 292 6.62 6.16 -16.30
C TYR A 292 6.17 4.72 -16.52
N TYR A 293 7.11 3.79 -16.50
CA TYR A 293 6.84 2.37 -16.59
C TYR A 293 7.36 1.65 -15.36
N PHE A 294 6.63 0.63 -14.92
CA PHE A 294 7.13 -0.32 -13.94
C PHE A 294 7.45 -1.64 -14.64
N LYS A 295 8.37 -2.40 -14.04
CA LYS A 295 8.74 -3.76 -14.43
C LYS A 295 8.41 -4.73 -13.31
N VAL A 296 7.56 -5.71 -13.60
CA VAL A 296 7.24 -6.82 -12.69
C VAL A 296 8.00 -8.06 -13.12
N ILE A 297 8.65 -8.71 -12.16
CA ILE A 297 9.36 -9.98 -12.36
C ILE A 297 8.84 -10.99 -11.34
N TRP A 298 8.40 -12.16 -11.79
CA TRP A 298 8.00 -13.26 -10.91
C TRP A 298 8.35 -14.62 -11.53
N THR A 299 8.38 -15.66 -10.69
CA THR A 299 8.61 -17.03 -11.16
C THR A 299 7.29 -17.62 -11.65
N GLY A 300 7.25 -18.02 -12.93
CA GLY A 300 6.10 -18.66 -13.54
C GLY A 300 5.96 -20.14 -13.17
N PRO A 301 4.85 -20.79 -13.56
CA PRO A 301 4.53 -22.16 -13.18
C PRO A 301 5.58 -23.22 -13.54
N ASN A 302 6.40 -22.94 -14.57
CA ASN A 302 7.45 -23.83 -15.05
C ASN A 302 8.84 -23.51 -14.46
N GLY A 303 8.92 -22.64 -13.45
CA GLY A 303 10.19 -22.16 -12.88
C GLY A 303 10.89 -21.07 -13.70
N ASN A 304 10.32 -20.67 -14.84
CA ASN A 304 10.86 -19.60 -15.68
C ASN A 304 10.54 -18.22 -15.09
N SER A 305 11.48 -17.28 -15.21
CA SER A 305 11.22 -15.87 -14.86
C SER A 305 10.32 -15.22 -15.91
N ILE A 306 9.18 -14.68 -15.49
CA ILE A 306 8.27 -13.90 -16.34
C ILE A 306 8.51 -12.41 -16.05
N THR A 307 8.63 -11.61 -17.11
CA THR A 307 8.83 -10.16 -17.02
C THR A 307 7.72 -9.43 -17.75
N VAL A 308 7.14 -8.42 -17.11
CA VAL A 308 6.13 -7.53 -17.71
C VAL A 308 6.50 -6.09 -17.45
N ILE A 309 6.44 -5.26 -18.49
CA ILE A 309 6.64 -3.80 -18.41
C ILE A 309 5.32 -3.12 -18.78
N ARG A 310 4.85 -2.20 -17.93
CA ARG A 310 3.58 -1.48 -18.13
C ARG A 310 3.66 -0.04 -17.64
N PRO A 311 2.88 0.87 -18.25
CA PRO A 311 2.79 2.25 -17.77
C PRO A 311 2.11 2.34 -16.40
N TYR A 312 2.46 3.36 -15.62
CA TYR A 312 1.76 3.80 -14.42
C TYR A 312 1.78 5.33 -14.25
#